data_AF-A0A2C4GIL8-F1
#
_entry.id   AF-A0A2C4GIL8-F1
#
_cell.length_a   1.000
_cell.length_b   1.000
_cell.length_c   1.000
_cell.angle_alpha   90.00
_cell.angle_beta   90.00
_cell.angle_gamma   90.00
#
_symmetry.space_group_name_H-M   'P 1'
#
loop_
_entity.id
_entity.type
_entity.pdbx_description
1 polymer ?
#
loop_
_entity_poly.entity_id
_entity_poly.type
_entity_poly.pdbx_seq_one_letter_code
_entity_poly.pdbx_strand_id
1 'polypeptide(L)'
;MNKKIIWGILGIVVIMIALVSMNVLQKNAKEAEEKKKREASYVQAAAEFYNNIELMGFVADFVLPQYSESWSKAIDERRNFNIALNAKKKSLNSMVAQSSVIYSDMEGQLKTVSEAAKENPNKYKELYDEYKKMYGIITSLKEQTESPSGTLITFNQNANMLFQEYKKYKGNIDVAISEDIKNEVEKIQEKNKK
;
A
#
# COMPACT_ATOMS: atom_id res chain seq x y z
N MET A 1 5.51 -23.80 66.75
CA MET A 1 4.58 -23.57 65.61
C MET A 1 4.04 -24.91 65.14
N ASN A 2 2.72 -25.08 64.98
CA ASN A 2 2.10 -26.38 64.70
C ASN A 2 2.41 -26.82 63.25
N LYS A 3 2.92 -28.04 63.05
CA LYS A 3 3.26 -28.58 61.71
C LYS A 3 2.07 -28.48 60.73
N LYS A 4 0.84 -28.64 61.21
CA LYS A 4 -0.38 -28.48 60.39
C LYS A 4 -0.57 -27.04 59.86
N ILE A 5 -0.20 -26.03 60.66
CA ILE A 5 -0.26 -24.61 60.25
C ILE A 5 0.83 -24.32 59.21
N ILE A 6 2.03 -24.89 59.37
CA ILE A 6 3.15 -24.73 58.41
C ILE A 6 2.78 -25.32 57.04
N TRP A 7 2.24 -26.54 57.01
CA TRP A 7 1.79 -27.17 55.76
C TRP A 7 0.62 -26.44 55.09
N GLY A 8 -0.30 -25.87 55.89
CA GLY A 8 -1.39 -25.04 55.38
C GLY A 8 -0.89 -23.75 54.70
N ILE A 9 0.06 -23.05 55.33
CA ILE A 9 0.68 -21.84 54.76
C ILE A 9 1.45 -22.19 53.47
N LEU A 10 2.20 -23.30 53.46
CA LEU A 10 2.94 -23.75 52.27
C LEU A 10 2.02 -24.01 51.08
N GLY A 11 0.86 -24.65 51.31
CA GLY A 11 -0.13 -24.92 50.27
C GLY A 11 -0.70 -23.65 49.65
N ILE A 12 -1.00 -22.63 50.47
CA ILE A 12 -1.51 -21.33 49.98
C ILE A 12 -0.46 -20.62 49.13
N VAL A 13 0.82 -20.66 49.53
CA VAL A 13 1.93 -20.05 48.76
C VAL A 13 2.09 -20.73 47.40
N VAL A 14 2.01 -22.05 47.33
CA VAL A 14 2.10 -22.79 46.06
C VAL A 14 0.93 -22.45 45.13
N ILE A 15 -0.30 -22.37 45.66
CA ILE A 15 -1.48 -21.97 44.88
C ILE A 15 -1.34 -20.54 44.35
N MET A 16 -0.85 -19.60 45.16
CA MET A 16 -0.61 -18.23 44.71
C MET A 16 0.43 -18.15 43.59
N ILE A 17 1.54 -18.90 43.70
CA ILE A 17 2.57 -18.95 42.65
C ILE A 17 2.00 -19.54 41.35
N ALA A 18 1.19 -20.60 41.45
CA ALA A 18 0.54 -21.21 40.29
C ALA A 18 -0.44 -20.24 39.59
N LEU A 19 -1.24 -19.50 40.35
CA LEU A 19 -2.18 -18.50 39.82
C LEU A 19 -1.46 -17.34 39.12
N VAL A 20 -0.40 -16.80 39.73
CA VAL A 20 0.42 -15.74 39.12
C VAL A 20 1.08 -16.25 37.82
N SER A 21 1.63 -17.46 37.85
CA SER A 21 2.27 -18.08 36.68
C SER A 21 1.28 -18.31 35.54
N MET A 22 0.06 -18.78 35.84
CA MET A 22 -0.99 -19.00 34.85
C MET A 22 -1.49 -17.68 34.24
N ASN A 23 -1.63 -16.62 35.04
CA ASN A 23 -1.98 -15.29 34.54
C ASN A 23 -0.90 -14.69 33.62
N VAL A 24 0.39 -14.87 33.96
CA VAL A 24 1.50 -14.43 33.12
C VAL A 24 1.53 -15.21 31.80
N LEU A 25 1.32 -16.53 31.84
CA LEU A 25 1.25 -17.36 30.63
C LEU A 25 0.09 -16.95 29.71
N GLN A 26 -1.10 -16.71 30.26
CA GLN A 26 -2.25 -16.25 29.48
C GLN A 26 -2.00 -14.86 28.86
N LYS A 27 -1.42 -13.92 29.63
CA LYS A 27 -1.09 -12.59 29.14
C LYS A 27 -0.08 -12.66 27.99
N ASN A 28 1.01 -13.43 28.16
CA ASN A 28 2.04 -13.60 27.13
C ASN A 28 1.48 -14.27 25.88
N ALA A 29 0.59 -15.27 26.03
CA ALA A 29 -0.07 -15.91 24.89
C ALA A 29 -0.95 -14.93 24.11
N LYS A 30 -1.71 -14.09 24.82
CA LYS A 30 -2.54 -13.06 24.20
C LYS A 30 -1.71 -12.01 23.45
N GLU A 31 -0.63 -11.52 24.07
CA GLU A 31 0.29 -10.57 23.43
C GLU A 31 0.96 -11.16 22.19
N ALA A 32 1.34 -12.44 22.23
CA ALA A 32 1.89 -13.14 21.08
C ALA A 32 0.88 -13.29 19.92
N GLU A 33 -0.37 -13.62 20.24
CA GLU A 33 -1.45 -13.72 19.25
C GLU A 33 -1.76 -12.36 18.60
N GLU A 34 -1.85 -11.29 19.40
CA GLU A 34 -2.06 -9.94 18.91
C GLU A 34 -0.91 -9.47 18.02
N LYS A 35 0.34 -9.75 18.41
CA LYS A 35 1.52 -9.45 17.58
C LYS A 35 1.46 -10.19 16.24
N LYS A 36 1.05 -11.47 16.25
CA LYS A 36 0.89 -12.25 15.02
C LYS A 36 -0.19 -11.67 14.11
N LYS A 37 -1.32 -11.23 14.67
CA LYS A 37 -2.39 -10.56 13.90
C LYS A 37 -1.91 -9.25 13.28
N ARG A 38 -1.15 -8.44 14.04
CA ARG A 38 -0.56 -7.19 13.51
C ARG A 38 0.44 -7.46 12.40
N GLU A 39 1.30 -8.46 12.55
CA GLU A 39 2.24 -8.86 11.49
C GLU A 39 1.49 -9.31 10.22
N ALA A 40 0.45 -10.15 10.35
CA ALA A 40 -0.33 -10.60 9.21
C ALA A 40 -1.04 -9.43 8.50
N SER A 41 -1.63 -8.51 9.28
CA SER A 41 -2.25 -7.29 8.74
C SER A 41 -1.23 -6.41 8.00
N TYR A 42 -0.02 -6.26 8.55
CA TYR A 42 1.07 -5.55 7.89
C TYR A 42 1.44 -6.20 6.55
N VAL A 43 1.69 -7.52 6.53
CA VAL A 43 2.09 -8.23 5.31
C VAL A 43 1.01 -8.11 4.24
N GLN A 44 -0.26 -8.31 4.61
CA GLN A 44 -1.38 -8.16 3.69
C GLN A 44 -1.47 -6.73 3.14
N ALA A 45 -1.49 -5.72 4.00
CA ALA A 45 -1.59 -4.32 3.58
C ALA A 45 -0.40 -3.92 2.68
N ALA A 46 0.81 -4.39 3.01
CA ALA A 46 1.99 -4.10 2.22
C ALA A 46 1.97 -4.77 0.85
N ALA A 47 1.45 -6.00 0.75
CA ALA A 47 1.28 -6.73 -0.50
C ALA A 47 0.18 -6.12 -1.38
N GLU A 48 -0.96 -5.74 -0.79
CA GLU A 48 -2.03 -5.07 -1.53
C GLU A 48 -1.57 -3.69 -2.03
N PHE A 49 -0.85 -2.92 -1.21
CA PHE A 49 -0.29 -1.63 -1.64
C PHE A 49 0.69 -1.82 -2.81
N TYR A 50 1.56 -2.83 -2.73
CA TYR A 50 2.48 -3.19 -3.80
C TYR A 50 1.74 -3.49 -5.12
N ASN A 51 0.73 -4.36 -5.05
CA ASN A 51 -0.07 -4.73 -6.22
C ASN A 51 -0.82 -3.51 -6.79
N ASN A 52 -1.33 -2.64 -5.91
CA ASN A 52 -2.04 -1.43 -6.32
C ASN A 52 -1.11 -0.40 -6.99
N ILE A 53 0.17 -0.31 -6.60
CA ILE A 53 1.18 0.50 -7.33
C ILE A 53 1.30 0.05 -8.79
N GLU A 54 1.27 -1.25 -9.06
CA GLU A 54 1.37 -1.79 -10.42
C GLU A 54 0.12 -1.49 -11.24
N LEU A 55 -1.06 -1.69 -10.66
CA LEU A 55 -2.33 -1.37 -11.32
C LEU A 55 -2.45 0.12 -11.63
N MET A 56 -2.12 1.00 -10.68
CA MET A 56 -2.16 2.45 -10.88
C MET A 56 -1.12 2.90 -11.92
N GLY A 57 0.08 2.32 -11.88
CA GLY A 57 1.12 2.55 -12.88
C GLY A 57 0.67 2.17 -14.28
N PHE A 58 0.05 0.99 -14.43
CA PHE A 58 -0.52 0.53 -15.70
C PHE A 58 -1.61 1.48 -16.23
N VAL A 59 -2.54 1.91 -15.38
CA VAL A 59 -3.60 2.87 -15.80
C VAL A 59 -2.97 4.15 -16.31
N ALA A 60 -2.01 4.72 -15.58
CA ALA A 60 -1.35 5.94 -16.01
C ALA A 60 -0.60 5.75 -17.34
N ASP A 61 0.14 4.65 -17.48
CA ASP A 61 0.96 4.34 -18.67
C ASP A 61 0.08 4.09 -19.91
N PHE A 62 -1.15 3.63 -19.71
CA PHE A 62 -2.13 3.49 -20.78
C PHE A 62 -2.86 4.79 -21.12
N VAL A 63 -3.28 5.57 -20.11
CA VAL A 63 -4.16 6.74 -20.29
C VAL A 63 -3.39 7.97 -20.79
N LEU A 64 -2.26 8.29 -20.17
CA LEU A 64 -1.54 9.55 -20.45
C LEU A 64 -1.03 9.65 -21.90
N PRO A 65 -0.46 8.58 -22.51
CA PRO A 65 -0.07 8.62 -23.91
C PRO A 65 -1.24 8.83 -24.87
N GLN A 66 -2.42 8.29 -24.55
CA GLN A 66 -3.61 8.51 -25.40
C GLN A 66 -4.12 9.94 -25.36
N TYR A 67 -3.98 10.62 -24.21
CA TYR A 67 -4.25 12.06 -24.14
C TYR A 67 -3.26 12.84 -25.00
N SER A 68 -1.96 12.54 -24.88
CA SER A 68 -0.92 13.17 -25.71
C SER A 68 -1.20 12.96 -27.21
N GLU A 69 -1.48 11.74 -27.63
CA GLU A 69 -1.75 11.40 -29.03
C GLU A 69 -3.00 12.13 -29.55
N SER A 70 -4.10 12.11 -28.80
CA SER A 70 -5.34 12.79 -29.19
C SER A 70 -5.14 14.30 -29.30
N TRP A 71 -4.32 14.88 -28.42
CA TRP A 71 -4.03 16.31 -28.40
C TRP A 71 -3.11 16.69 -29.56
N SER A 72 -2.03 15.93 -29.79
CA SER A 72 -1.10 16.13 -30.91
C SER A 72 -1.81 16.06 -32.24
N LYS A 73 -2.61 15.00 -32.46
CA LYS A 73 -3.37 14.81 -33.69
C LYS A 73 -4.34 15.95 -33.96
N ALA A 74 -5.00 16.47 -32.92
CA ALA A 74 -5.90 17.60 -33.07
C ALA A 74 -5.14 18.88 -33.49
N ILE A 75 -3.94 19.10 -32.98
CA ILE A 75 -3.07 20.23 -33.38
C ILE A 75 -2.66 20.08 -34.84
N ASP A 76 -2.17 18.90 -35.23
CA ASP A 76 -1.71 18.62 -36.59
C ASP A 76 -2.83 18.81 -37.63
N GLU A 77 -4.04 18.40 -37.28
CA GLU A 77 -5.23 18.52 -38.13
C GLU A 77 -5.96 19.86 -37.98
N ARG A 78 -5.39 20.83 -37.23
CA ARG A 78 -5.98 22.15 -36.97
C ARG A 78 -7.40 22.11 -36.39
N ARG A 79 -7.69 21.09 -35.57
CA ARG A 79 -8.96 20.91 -34.85
C ARG A 79 -8.87 21.48 -33.44
N ASN A 80 -10.02 21.72 -32.81
CA ASN A 80 -10.08 22.15 -31.41
C ASN A 80 -9.58 21.01 -30.50
N PHE A 81 -8.39 21.18 -29.95
CA PHE A 81 -7.75 20.16 -29.11
C PHE A 81 -8.50 19.87 -27.82
N ASN A 82 -9.20 20.84 -27.23
CA ASN A 82 -10.00 20.63 -26.01
C ASN A 82 -11.16 19.67 -26.29
N ILE A 83 -11.78 19.77 -27.46
CA ILE A 83 -12.85 18.83 -27.87
C ILE A 83 -12.28 17.42 -28.03
N ALA A 84 -11.14 17.27 -28.70
CA ALA A 84 -10.50 15.98 -28.90
C ALA A 84 -10.10 15.33 -27.57
N LEU A 85 -9.46 16.10 -26.68
CA LEU A 85 -9.07 15.65 -25.35
C LEU A 85 -10.28 15.23 -24.52
N ASN A 86 -11.35 16.04 -24.48
CA ASN A 86 -12.57 15.70 -23.74
C ASN A 86 -13.26 14.44 -24.28
N ALA A 87 -13.26 14.25 -25.60
CA ALA A 87 -13.78 13.02 -26.21
C ALA A 87 -12.95 11.80 -25.77
N LYS A 88 -11.62 11.91 -25.77
CA LYS A 88 -10.73 10.85 -25.31
C LYS A 88 -10.91 10.55 -23.81
N LYS A 89 -10.98 11.57 -22.95
CA LYS A 89 -11.32 11.43 -21.52
C LYS A 89 -12.61 10.65 -21.31
N LYS A 90 -13.67 11.00 -22.05
CA LYS A 90 -14.96 10.31 -21.99
C LYS A 90 -14.83 8.82 -22.37
N SER A 91 -14.02 8.50 -23.38
CA SER A 91 -13.80 7.11 -23.80
C SER A 91 -13.02 6.27 -22.79
N LEU A 92 -12.19 6.90 -21.94
CA LEU A 92 -11.38 6.24 -20.92
C LEU A 92 -11.98 6.34 -19.50
N ASN A 93 -13.15 6.95 -19.36
CA ASN A 93 -13.74 7.30 -18.07
C ASN A 93 -13.93 6.10 -17.13
N SER A 94 -14.30 4.93 -17.66
CA SER A 94 -14.47 3.72 -16.83
C SER A 94 -13.16 3.25 -16.21
N MET A 95 -12.05 3.32 -16.96
CA MET A 95 -10.73 2.92 -16.47
C MET A 95 -10.22 3.90 -15.42
N VAL A 96 -10.36 5.21 -15.69
CA VAL A 96 -10.00 6.26 -14.73
C VAL A 96 -10.84 6.13 -13.45
N ALA A 97 -12.16 5.90 -13.56
CA ALA A 97 -13.02 5.73 -12.39
C ALA A 97 -12.66 4.51 -11.53
N GLN A 98 -12.29 3.38 -12.15
CA GLN A 98 -11.81 2.21 -11.41
C GLN A 98 -10.51 2.50 -10.66
N SER A 99 -9.60 3.28 -11.26
CA SER A 99 -8.36 3.68 -10.60
C SER A 99 -8.60 4.52 -9.33
N SER A 100 -9.67 5.32 -9.28
CA SER A 100 -10.01 6.11 -8.09
C SER A 100 -10.45 5.23 -6.90
N VAL A 101 -11.06 4.06 -7.16
CA VAL A 101 -11.37 3.07 -6.11
C VAL A 101 -10.10 2.47 -5.55
N ILE A 102 -9.20 1.99 -6.43
CA ILE A 102 -7.89 1.43 -6.05
C ILE A 102 -7.10 2.44 -5.23
N TYR A 103 -7.06 3.70 -5.66
CA TYR A 103 -6.39 4.77 -4.94
C TYR A 103 -6.94 4.98 -3.52
N SER A 104 -8.25 4.87 -3.33
CA SER A 104 -8.86 4.98 -1.99
C SER A 104 -8.39 3.87 -1.05
N ASP A 105 -8.22 2.64 -1.56
CA ASP A 105 -7.75 1.51 -0.76
C ASP A 105 -6.28 1.69 -0.34
N MET A 106 -5.47 2.30 -1.22
CA MET A 106 -4.05 2.58 -0.95
C MET A 106 -3.83 3.46 0.28
N GLU A 107 -4.71 4.42 0.57
CA GLU A 107 -4.61 5.25 1.77
C GLU A 107 -4.71 4.41 3.05
N GLY A 108 -5.68 3.50 3.10
CA GLY A 108 -5.88 2.58 4.22
C GLY A 108 -4.70 1.64 4.41
N GLN A 109 -4.20 1.07 3.31
CA GLN A 109 -3.03 0.20 3.31
C GLN A 109 -1.77 0.92 3.80
N LEU A 110 -1.52 2.15 3.31
CA LEU A 110 -0.39 2.97 3.75
C LEU A 110 -0.50 3.32 5.23
N LYS A 111 -1.71 3.56 5.75
CA LYS A 111 -1.93 3.78 7.19
C LYS A 111 -1.53 2.57 8.01
N THR A 112 -1.93 1.36 7.63
CA THR A 112 -1.52 0.13 8.32
C THR A 112 0.00 -0.07 8.30
N VAL A 113 0.64 0.17 7.16
CA VAL A 113 2.12 0.12 7.03
C VAL A 113 2.78 1.18 7.92
N SER A 114 2.21 2.38 8.00
CA SER A 114 2.68 3.47 8.89
C SER A 114 2.59 3.09 10.36
N GLU A 115 1.49 2.46 10.79
CA GLU A 115 1.29 2.01 12.17
C GLU A 115 2.34 0.95 12.56
N ALA A 116 2.59 -0.02 11.68
CA ALA A 116 3.66 -1.00 11.89
C ALA A 116 5.03 -0.31 12.02
N ALA A 117 5.35 0.65 11.15
CA ALA A 117 6.59 1.41 11.20
C ALA A 117 6.73 2.27 12.48
N LYS A 118 5.64 2.73 13.09
CA LYS A 118 5.67 3.40 14.39
C LYS A 118 5.94 2.44 15.53
N GLU A 119 5.34 1.24 15.49
CA GLU A 119 5.54 0.20 16.52
C GLU A 119 6.97 -0.38 16.49
N ASN A 120 7.50 -0.65 15.30
CA ASN A 120 8.84 -1.21 15.13
C ASN A 120 9.58 -0.55 13.94
N PRO A 121 10.13 0.65 14.13
CA PRO A 121 10.79 1.41 13.07
C PRO A 121 11.94 0.65 12.42
N ASN A 122 12.72 -0.11 13.20
CA ASN A 122 13.87 -0.85 12.69
C ASN A 122 13.49 -1.90 11.65
N LYS A 123 12.26 -2.43 11.73
CA LYS A 123 11.79 -3.48 10.82
C LYS A 123 11.07 -2.91 9.60
N TYR A 124 10.26 -1.87 9.75
CA TYR A 124 9.30 -1.47 8.70
C TYR A 124 9.49 -0.06 8.14
N LYS A 125 10.32 0.78 8.75
CA LYS A 125 10.40 2.20 8.37
C LYS A 125 10.90 2.40 6.95
N GLU A 126 11.88 1.62 6.50
CA GLU A 126 12.44 1.73 5.15
C GLU A 126 11.37 1.54 4.08
N LEU A 127 10.65 0.41 4.12
CA LEU A 127 9.58 0.14 3.16
C LEU A 127 8.45 1.16 3.25
N TYR A 128 8.07 1.58 4.47
CA TYR A 128 7.07 2.63 4.66
C TYR A 128 7.46 3.95 3.99
N ASP A 129 8.72 4.38 4.14
CA ASP A 129 9.19 5.64 3.55
C ASP A 129 9.17 5.57 2.01
N GLU A 130 9.51 4.43 1.42
CA GLU A 130 9.42 4.23 -0.03
C GLU A 130 7.96 4.17 -0.51
N TYR A 131 7.07 3.49 0.21
CA TYR A 131 5.63 3.49 -0.08
C TYR A 131 5.01 4.87 0.02
N LYS A 132 5.39 5.67 1.01
CA LYS A 132 4.90 7.05 1.16
C LYS A 132 5.30 7.92 -0.03
N LYS A 133 6.54 7.80 -0.51
CA LYS A 133 7.01 8.55 -1.69
C LYS A 133 6.29 8.08 -2.96
N MET A 134 6.15 6.75 -3.13
CA MET A 134 5.38 6.18 -4.22
C MET A 134 3.92 6.64 -4.22
N TYR A 135 3.29 6.70 -3.04
CA TYR A 135 1.91 7.19 -2.91
C TYR A 135 1.77 8.60 -3.49
N GLY A 136 2.68 9.52 -3.15
CA GLY A 136 2.68 10.88 -3.70
C GLY A 136 2.83 10.92 -5.23
N ILE A 137 3.69 10.06 -5.79
CA ILE A 137 3.86 9.94 -7.24
C ILE A 137 2.58 9.41 -7.90
N ILE A 138 1.97 8.37 -7.32
CA ILE A 138 0.69 7.83 -7.78
C ILE A 138 -0.41 8.88 -7.69
N THR A 139 -0.46 9.71 -6.64
CA THR A 139 -1.39 10.84 -6.54
C THR A 139 -1.23 11.78 -7.72
N SER A 140 0.00 12.19 -8.04
CA SER A 140 0.26 13.10 -9.16
C SER A 140 -0.04 12.45 -10.53
N LEU A 141 0.25 11.16 -10.71
CA LEU A 141 -0.14 10.44 -11.92
C LEU A 141 -1.67 10.37 -12.06
N LYS A 142 -2.37 10.03 -10.98
CA LYS A 142 -3.84 10.00 -10.93
C LYS A 142 -4.43 11.36 -11.30
N GLU A 143 -3.93 12.44 -10.73
CA GLU A 143 -4.35 13.80 -11.06
C GLU A 143 -4.20 14.11 -12.57
N GLN A 144 -3.09 13.69 -13.20
CA GLN A 144 -2.91 13.86 -14.64
C GLN A 144 -3.86 12.98 -15.47
N THR A 145 -4.22 11.78 -14.98
CA THR A 145 -5.20 10.91 -15.67
C THR A 145 -6.64 11.43 -15.58
N GLU A 146 -7.01 12.08 -14.47
CA GLU A 146 -8.34 12.66 -14.25
C GLU A 146 -8.47 14.06 -14.89
N SER A 147 -7.42 14.86 -14.77
CA SER A 147 -7.39 16.26 -15.18
C SER A 147 -6.05 16.63 -15.84
N PRO A 148 -5.80 16.17 -17.09
CA PRO A 148 -4.61 16.57 -17.83
C PRO A 148 -4.54 18.09 -17.94
N SER A 149 -3.37 18.64 -17.65
CA SER A 149 -3.18 20.09 -17.49
C SER A 149 -1.92 20.61 -18.20
N GLY A 150 -1.90 21.92 -18.46
CA GLY A 150 -0.81 22.59 -19.17
C GLY A 150 -0.95 22.54 -20.69
N THR A 151 0.17 22.79 -21.38
CA THR A 151 0.31 22.58 -22.83
C THR A 151 0.67 21.12 -23.13
N LEU A 152 0.52 20.66 -24.37
CA LEU A 152 0.99 19.33 -24.80
C LEU A 152 2.46 19.07 -24.39
N ILE A 153 3.33 20.07 -24.56
CA ILE A 153 4.75 19.96 -24.23
C ILE A 153 4.94 19.75 -22.72
N THR A 154 4.37 20.63 -21.91
CA THR A 154 4.51 20.57 -20.44
C THR A 154 3.81 19.34 -19.86
N PHE A 155 2.67 18.93 -20.43
CA PHE A 155 1.97 17.70 -20.06
C PHE A 155 2.87 16.48 -20.28
N ASN A 156 3.47 16.35 -21.47
CA ASN A 156 4.36 15.24 -21.80
C ASN A 156 5.64 15.23 -20.95
N GLN A 157 6.21 16.40 -20.68
CA GLN A 157 7.36 16.53 -19.79
C GLN A 157 7.01 16.08 -18.36
N ASN A 158 5.89 16.56 -17.81
CA ASN A 158 5.44 16.21 -16.47
C ASN A 158 5.13 14.71 -16.36
N ALA A 159 4.39 14.14 -17.32
CA ALA A 159 4.10 12.71 -17.35
C ALA A 159 5.39 11.87 -17.39
N ASN A 160 6.35 12.24 -18.25
CA ASN A 160 7.62 11.52 -18.33
C ASN A 160 8.44 11.63 -17.02
N MET A 161 8.52 12.81 -16.40
CA MET A 161 9.20 12.97 -15.11
C MET A 161 8.57 12.08 -14.03
N LEU A 162 7.24 12.10 -13.93
CA LEU A 162 6.50 11.25 -12.98
C LEU A 162 6.76 9.76 -13.22
N PHE A 163 6.84 9.30 -14.48
CA PHE A 163 7.17 7.91 -14.77
C PHE A 163 8.61 7.53 -14.45
N GLN A 164 9.56 8.44 -14.59
CA GLN A 164 10.94 8.18 -14.17
C GLN A 164 11.03 8.05 -12.64
N GLU A 165 10.34 8.92 -11.91
CA GLU A 165 10.23 8.80 -10.45
C GLU A 165 9.52 7.51 -10.04
N TYR A 166 8.40 7.18 -10.68
CA TYR A 166 7.68 5.91 -10.47
C TYR A 166 8.62 4.71 -10.65
N LYS A 167 9.35 4.62 -11.77
CA LYS A 167 10.26 3.50 -12.03
C LYS A 167 11.37 3.42 -10.99
N LYS A 168 11.94 4.56 -10.60
CA LYS A 168 12.98 4.63 -9.56
C LYS A 168 12.45 4.09 -8.22
N TYR A 169 11.32 4.61 -7.74
CA TYR A 169 10.78 4.19 -6.45
C TYR A 169 10.22 2.77 -6.47
N LYS A 170 9.67 2.31 -7.60
CA LYS A 170 9.26 0.92 -7.76
C LYS A 170 10.46 -0.03 -7.64
N GLY A 171 11.58 0.32 -8.27
CA GLY A 171 12.83 -0.44 -8.13
C GLY A 171 13.34 -0.50 -6.68
N ASN A 172 13.28 0.62 -5.94
CA ASN A 172 13.64 0.63 -4.52
C ASN A 172 12.72 -0.28 -3.69
N ILE A 173 11.41 -0.21 -3.95
CA ILE A 173 10.41 -1.05 -3.31
C ILE A 173 10.67 -2.54 -3.59
N ASP A 174 10.94 -2.91 -4.85
CA ASP A 174 11.19 -4.29 -5.26
C ASP A 174 12.37 -4.93 -4.51
N VAL A 175 13.36 -4.11 -4.13
CA VAL A 175 14.49 -4.53 -3.30
C VAL A 175 14.13 -4.60 -1.81
N ALA A 176 13.31 -3.67 -1.31
CA ALA A 176 12.98 -3.54 0.10
C ALA A 176 11.87 -4.49 0.59
N ILE A 177 11.02 -5.00 -0.30
CA ILE A 177 9.95 -5.93 0.09
C ILE A 177 10.52 -7.28 0.57
N SER A 178 9.96 -7.79 1.68
CA SER A 178 10.34 -9.09 2.22
C SER A 178 9.74 -10.25 1.41
N GLU A 179 10.27 -11.44 1.62
CA GLU A 179 9.75 -12.66 1.00
C GLU A 179 8.29 -12.95 1.40
N ASP A 180 7.92 -12.66 2.65
CA ASP A 180 6.53 -12.80 3.12
C ASP A 180 5.56 -11.91 2.32
N ILE A 181 5.98 -10.69 2.00
CA ILE A 181 5.19 -9.76 1.17
C ILE A 181 5.10 -10.29 -0.26
N LYS A 182 6.21 -10.75 -0.85
CA LYS A 182 6.22 -11.32 -2.21
C LYS A 182 5.27 -12.51 -2.34
N ASN A 183 5.34 -13.45 -1.39
CA ASN A 183 4.45 -14.61 -1.35
C ASN A 183 2.98 -14.20 -1.24
N GLU A 184 2.67 -13.14 -0.49
CA GLU A 184 1.30 -12.65 -0.37
C GLU A 184 0.83 -11.92 -1.65
N VAL A 185 1.72 -11.18 -2.32
CA VAL A 185 1.45 -10.59 -3.65
C VAL A 185 1.10 -11.68 -4.66
N GLU A 186 1.86 -12.77 -4.70
CA GLU A 186 1.59 -13.90 -5.61
C GLU A 186 0.19 -14.49 -5.38
N LYS A 187 -0.23 -14.69 -4.12
CA LYS A 187 -1.58 -15.17 -3.80
C LYS A 187 -2.67 -14.21 -4.28
N ILE A 188 -2.47 -12.90 -4.08
CA ILE A 188 -3.42 -11.87 -4.56
C ILE A 188 -3.56 -11.96 -6.08
N GLN A 189 -2.43 -12.05 -6.79
CA GLN A 189 -2.41 -12.14 -8.25
C GLN A 189 -3.06 -13.43 -8.78
N GLU A 190 -2.83 -14.57 -8.12
CA GLU A 190 -3.49 -15.84 -8.47
C GLU A 190 -5.00 -15.78 -8.28
N LYS A 191 -5.46 -15.14 -7.20
CA LYS A 191 -6.89 -14.96 -6.93
C LYS A 191 -7.56 -14.11 -8.00
N ASN A 192 -6.88 -13.09 -8.49
CA ASN A 192 -7.40 -12.18 -9.52
C ASN A 192 -7.37 -12.76 -10.95
N LYS A 193 -6.68 -13.89 -11.17
CA LYS A 193 -6.69 -14.63 -12.45
C LYS A 193 -7.88 -15.58 -12.61
N LYS A 194 -8.61 -15.88 -11.53
CA LYS A 194 -9.78 -16.77 -11.51
C LYS A 194 -11.07 -15.97 -11.60
#